data_AF-A0AAN6YA50-F1
#
_entry.id   AF-A0AAN6YA50-F1
#
_cell.length_a   1.000
_cell.length_b   1.000
_cell.length_c   1.000
_cell.angle_alpha   90.00
_cell.angle_beta   90.00
_cell.angle_gamma   90.00
#
_symmetry.space_group_name_H-M   'P 1'
#
loop_
_entity.id
_entity.type
_entity.pdbx_description
1 polymer ?
#
loop_
_entity_poly.entity_id
_entity_poly.type
_entity_poly.pdbx_seq_one_letter_code
_entity_poly.pdbx_strand_id
1 'polypeptide(L)'
;MPVPVVLATCAAVGSLITSVKSGWELRRMIKRKQEQFVAEDEAPYIFRRLRRAHREGILNDREYEDCYERFLVARAEKDLPALHRLRAHLRIAEAGAP
;
A
#
# COMPACT_ATOMS: atom_id res chain seq x y z
N MET A 1 26.33 50.78 0.50
CA MET A 1 25.77 49.77 -0.41
C MET A 1 24.69 48.96 0.32
N PRO A 2 23.39 49.29 0.20
CA PRO A 2 22.32 48.72 1.01
C PRO A 2 21.54 47.64 0.24
N VAL A 3 22.22 46.58 -0.20
CA VAL A 3 21.58 45.40 -0.83
C VAL A 3 21.59 44.10 0.03
N PRO A 4 22.16 44.02 1.26
CA PRO A 4 22.31 42.71 1.91
C PRO A 4 21.01 42.18 2.54
N VAL A 5 20.07 43.04 2.96
CA VAL A 5 18.90 42.61 3.75
C VAL A 5 17.85 41.91 2.89
N VAL A 6 17.56 42.40 1.68
CA VAL A 6 16.53 41.84 0.80
C VAL A 6 16.96 40.48 0.24
N LEU A 7 18.24 40.31 -0.10
CA LEU A 7 18.76 39.02 -0.55
C LEU A 7 18.79 38.00 0.59
N ALA A 8 19.16 38.43 1.80
CA ALA A 8 19.15 37.57 2.99
C ALA A 8 17.73 37.10 3.37
N THR A 9 16.72 37.99 3.28
CA THR A 9 15.32 37.61 3.56
C THR A 9 14.75 36.69 2.48
N CYS A 10 15.04 36.93 1.19
CA CYS A 10 14.65 36.02 0.12
C CYS A 10 15.31 34.62 0.27
N ALA A 11 16.59 34.58 0.64
CA ALA A 11 17.29 33.31 0.91
C ALA A 11 16.71 32.57 2.11
N ALA A 12 16.37 33.28 3.20
CA ALA A 12 15.75 32.70 4.38
C ALA A 12 14.36 32.11 4.08
N VAL A 13 13.52 32.82 3.31
CA VAL A 13 12.20 32.33 2.89
C VAL A 13 12.33 31.13 1.95
N GLY A 14 13.28 31.15 1.02
CA GLY A 14 13.58 29.99 0.18
C GLY A 14 14.01 28.75 0.99
N SER A 15 14.84 28.94 2.01
CA SER A 15 15.27 27.87 2.92
C SER A 15 14.09 27.25 3.70
N LEU A 16 13.17 28.09 4.18
CA LEU A 16 11.96 27.63 4.88
C LEU A 16 11.04 26.81 3.97
N ILE A 17 10.75 27.29 2.76
CA ILE A 17 9.91 26.56 1.79
C ILE A 17 10.53 25.21 1.44
N THR A 18 11.85 25.19 1.24
CA THR A 18 12.59 23.96 0.92
C THR A 18 12.53 22.96 2.07
N SER A 19 12.61 23.44 3.32
CA SER A 19 12.52 22.62 4.52
C SER A 19 11.10 22.04 4.74
N VAL A 20 10.06 22.82 4.44
CA VAL A 20 8.67 22.33 4.51
C VAL A 20 8.42 21.28 3.43
N LYS A 21 8.90 21.52 2.19
CA LYS A 21 8.77 20.56 1.09
C LYS A 21 9.52 19.26 1.39
N SER A 22 10.76 19.33 1.86
CA SER A 22 11.53 18.13 2.22
C SER A 22 10.88 17.36 3.37
N GLY A 23 10.31 18.07 4.36
CA GLY A 23 9.52 17.45 5.42
C GLY A 23 8.26 16.74 4.91
N TRP A 24 7.55 17.33 3.95
CA TRP A 24 6.37 16.71 3.33
C TRP A 24 6.74 15.47 2.51
N GLU A 25 7.81 15.55 1.71
CA GLU A 25 8.31 14.42 0.92
C GLU A 25 8.78 13.27 1.82
N LEU A 26 9.48 13.58 2.92
CA LEU A 26 9.90 12.58 3.90
C LEU A 26 8.69 11.89 4.55
N ARG A 27 7.68 12.66 4.98
CA ARG A 27 6.42 12.09 5.53
C ARG A 27 5.73 11.18 4.51
N ARG A 28 5.67 11.59 3.24
CA ARG A 28 5.08 10.78 2.16
C ARG A 28 5.87 9.49 1.94
N MET A 29 7.19 9.55 1.97
CA MET A 29 8.07 8.40 1.81
C MET A 29 7.93 7.42 2.98
N ILE A 30 7.90 7.90 4.23
CA ILE A 30 7.66 7.08 5.42
C ILE A 30 6.31 6.38 5.32
N LYS A 31 5.25 7.11 4.95
CA LYS A 31 3.92 6.53 4.77
C LYS A 31 3.92 5.40 3.74
N ARG A 32 4.55 5.61 2.58
CA ARG A 32 4.70 4.58 1.54
C ARG A 32 5.46 3.36 2.03
N LYS A 33 6.57 3.55 2.76
CA LYS A 33 7.33 2.44 3.35
C LYS A 33 6.50 1.66 4.38
N GLN A 34 5.71 2.37 5.18
CA GLN A 34 4.83 1.75 6.16
C GLN A 34 3.73 0.94 5.47
N GLU A 35 3.11 1.47 4.42
CA GLU A 35 2.13 0.75 3.59
C GLU A 35 2.72 -0.54 2.98
N GLN A 36 3.96 -0.48 2.47
CA GLN A 36 4.68 -1.65 1.95
C GLN A 36 4.96 -2.70 3.03
N PHE A 37 5.35 -2.27 4.23
CA PHE A 37 5.61 -3.17 5.35
C PHE A 37 4.33 -3.89 5.79
N VAL A 38 3.22 -3.14 5.90
CA VAL A 38 1.91 -3.71 6.24
C VAL A 38 1.44 -4.67 5.15
N ALA A 39 1.69 -4.37 3.86
CA ALA A 39 1.36 -5.27 2.76
C ALA A 39 2.09 -6.61 2.87
N GLU A 40 3.39 -6.59 3.21
CA GLU A 40 4.18 -7.80 3.41
C GLU A 40 3.71 -8.64 4.61
N ASP A 41 3.31 -7.97 5.70
CA ASP A 41 2.80 -8.62 6.92
C ASP A 41 1.41 -9.25 6.72
N GLU A 42 0.50 -8.59 5.98
CA GLU A 42 -0.84 -9.11 5.70
C GLU A 42 -0.85 -10.23 4.64
N ALA A 43 0.08 -10.22 3.69
CA ALA A 43 0.16 -11.19 2.59
C ALA A 43 0.06 -12.67 3.03
N PRO A 44 0.81 -13.17 4.03
CA PRO A 44 0.71 -14.57 4.48
C PRO A 44 -0.66 -14.91 5.06
N TYR A 45 -1.34 -13.96 5.72
CA TYR A 45 -2.68 -14.18 6.25
C TYR A 45 -3.70 -14.35 5.11
N ILE A 46 -3.64 -13.50 4.09
CA ILE A 46 -4.51 -13.57 2.91
C ILE A 46 -4.28 -14.88 2.15
N PHE A 47 -3.02 -15.30 1.97
CA PHE A 47 -2.69 -16.56 1.31
C PHE A 47 -3.28 -17.78 2.04
N ARG A 48 -3.18 -17.82 3.37
CA ARG A 48 -3.77 -18.90 4.18
C ARG A 48 -5.29 -18.96 4.00
N ARG A 49 -5.94 -17.80 3.94
CA ARG A 49 -7.40 -17.70 3.77
C ARG A 49 -7.84 -18.13 2.36
N LEU A 50 -7.12 -17.69 1.33
CA LEU A 50 -7.36 -18.12 -0.06
C LEU A 50 -7.26 -19.65 -0.20
N ARG A 51 -6.22 -20.26 0.38
CA ARG A 51 -6.02 -21.72 0.36
C ARG A 51 -7.10 -22.46 1.15
N ARG A 52 -7.60 -21.85 2.23
CA ARG A 52 -8.70 -22.40 3.01
C ARG A 52 -10.01 -22.39 2.22
N ALA A 53 -10.34 -21.28 1.57
CA ALA A 53 -11.54 -21.14 0.75
C ALA A 53 -11.59 -22.16 -0.40
N HIS A 54 -10.43 -22.44 -1.02
CA HIS A 54 -10.32 -23.50 -2.03
C HIS A 54 -10.54 -24.91 -1.45
N ARG A 55 -9.94 -25.22 -0.30
CA ARG A 55 -10.14 -26.52 0.38
C ARG A 55 -11.57 -26.74 0.86
N GLU A 56 -12.25 -25.68 1.26
CA GLU A 56 -13.66 -25.71 1.69
C GLU A 56 -14.62 -25.77 0.50
N GLY A 57 -14.12 -25.72 -0.74
CA GLY A 57 -14.94 -25.75 -1.96
C GLY A 57 -15.74 -24.46 -2.21
N ILE A 58 -15.39 -23.38 -1.50
CA ILE A 58 -16.03 -22.06 -1.66
C ILE A 58 -15.62 -21.41 -2.98
N LEU A 59 -14.39 -21.68 -3.43
CA LEU A 59 -13.84 -21.23 -4.72
C LEU A 59 -13.66 -22.42 -5.65
N ASN A 60 -14.08 -22.28 -6.90
CA ASN A 60 -13.72 -23.22 -7.95
C ASN A 60 -12.23 -23.11 -8.32
N ASP A 61 -11.68 -24.15 -8.96
CA ASP A 61 -10.25 -24.18 -9.34
C ASP A 61 -9.83 -22.98 -10.20
N ARG A 62 -10.68 -22.57 -11.16
CA ARG A 62 -10.44 -21.39 -12.00
C ARG A 62 -10.44 -20.09 -11.20
N GLU A 63 -11.39 -19.93 -10.28
CA GLU A 63 -11.51 -18.73 -9.46
C GLU A 63 -10.35 -18.63 -8.46
N TYR A 64 -9.88 -19.77 -7.97
CA TYR A 64 -8.68 -19.85 -7.15
C TYR A 64 -7.43 -19.45 -7.92
N GLU A 65 -7.22 -19.96 -9.14
CA GLU A 65 -6.09 -19.56 -9.99
C GLU A 65 -6.11 -18.06 -10.29
N ASP A 66 -7.26 -17.50 -10.70
CA ASP A 66 -7.41 -16.06 -10.96
C ASP A 66 -7.09 -15.22 -9.71
N CYS A 67 -7.59 -15.63 -8.54
CA CYS A 67 -7.31 -14.93 -7.28
C CYS A 67 -5.84 -15.10 -6.86
N TYR A 68 -5.24 -16.24 -7.14
CA TYR A 68 -3.85 -16.52 -6.82
C TYR A 68 -2.90 -15.69 -7.67
N GLU A 69 -3.14 -15.57 -8.97
CA GLU A 69 -2.37 -14.68 -9.85
C GLU A 69 -2.45 -13.22 -9.38
N ARG A 70 -3.67 -12.72 -9.09
CA ARG A 70 -3.86 -11.36 -8.56
C ARG A 70 -3.15 -11.14 -7.23
N PHE A 71 -3.14 -12.15 -6.36
CA PHE A 71 -2.40 -12.12 -5.10
C PHE A 71 -0.88 -12.05 -5.33
N LEU A 72 -0.35 -12.84 -6.28
CA LEU A 72 1.07 -12.83 -6.61
C LEU A 72 1.51 -11.47 -7.15
N VAL A 73 0.73 -10.87 -8.05
CA VAL A 73 0.99 -9.52 -8.57
C VAL A 73 0.95 -8.48 -7.45
N ALA A 74 -0.12 -8.48 -6.63
CA ALA A 74 -0.24 -7.53 -5.53
C ALA A 74 0.90 -7.66 -4.51
N ARG A 75 1.37 -8.88 -4.24
CA ARG A 75 2.51 -9.13 -3.35
C ARG A 75 3.82 -8.65 -3.96
N ALA A 76 4.05 -8.91 -5.24
CA ALA A 76 5.25 -8.46 -5.94
C ALA A 76 5.35 -6.92 -6.00
N GLU A 77 4.23 -6.25 -6.24
CA GLU A 77 4.15 -4.79 -6.29
C GLU A 77 4.06 -4.12 -4.91
N LYS A 78 3.85 -4.90 -3.84
CA LYS A 78 3.59 -4.42 -2.47
C LYS A 78 2.39 -3.47 -2.41
N ASP A 79 1.37 -3.77 -3.20
CA ASP A 79 0.14 -2.99 -3.30
C ASP A 79 -0.84 -3.40 -2.19
N LEU A 80 -0.83 -2.63 -1.10
CA LEU A 80 -1.74 -2.80 0.04
C LEU A 80 -3.23 -2.69 -0.37
N PRO A 81 -3.67 -1.66 -1.12
CA PRO A 81 -5.03 -1.59 -1.67
C PRO A 81 -5.48 -2.85 -2.43
N ALA A 82 -4.62 -3.41 -3.29
CA ALA A 82 -4.95 -4.61 -4.05
C ALA A 82 -5.14 -5.83 -3.12
N LEU A 83 -4.28 -5.99 -2.11
CA LEU A 83 -4.42 -7.02 -1.08
C LEU A 83 -5.72 -6.87 -0.28
N HIS A 84 -6.09 -5.64 0.09
CA HIS A 84 -7.35 -5.38 0.79
C HIS A 84 -8.59 -5.71 -0.05
N ARG A 85 -8.57 -5.42 -1.36
CA ARG A 85 -9.64 -5.82 -2.28
C ARG A 85 -9.76 -7.33 -2.36
N LEU A 86 -8.64 -8.04 -2.43
CA LEU A 86 -8.62 -9.51 -2.47
C LEU A 86 -9.20 -10.09 -1.18
N ARG A 87 -8.82 -9.53 -0.02
CA ARG A 87 -9.38 -9.89 1.29
C ARG A 87 -10.88 -9.62 1.38
N ALA A 88 -11.36 -8.50 0.86
CA ALA A 88 -12.79 -8.19 0.81
C ALA A 88 -13.55 -9.19 -0.07
N HIS A 89 -12.98 -9.54 -1.23
CA HIS A 89 -13.57 -10.52 -2.13
C HIS A 89 -13.70 -11.90 -1.47
N LEU A 90 -12.64 -12.37 -0.81
CA LEU A 90 -12.68 -13.63 -0.03
C LEU A 90 -13.72 -13.60 1.09
N ARG A 91 -13.86 -12.46 1.78
CA ARG A 91 -14.89 -12.31 2.83
C ARG A 91 -16.31 -12.39 2.27
N ILE A 92 -16.55 -11.84 1.07
CA ILE A 92 -17.86 -11.91 0.41
C ILE A 92 -18.14 -13.35 -0.05
N ALA A 93 -17.15 -14.02 -0.63
CA ALA A 93 -17.26 -15.42 -1.04
C ALA A 93 -17.58 -16.34 0.15
N GLU A 94 -16.91 -16.15 1.28
CA GLU A 94 -17.18 -16.90 2.52
C GLU A 94 -18.55 -16.58 3.13
N ALA A 95 -19.04 -15.34 3.03
CA ALA A 95 -20.34 -14.95 3.57
C ALA A 95 -21.54 -15.39 2.70
N GLY A 96 -21.30 -15.67 1.42
CA GLY A 96 -22.29 -16.18 0.47
C GLY A 96 -22.33 -17.71 0.38
N ALA A 97 -21.46 -18.41 1.10
CA ALA A 97 -21.47 -19.87 1.17
C ALA A 97 -22.66 -20.35 2.03
N PRO A 98 -23.48 -21.30 1.57
CA PRO A 98 -24.64 -21.84 2.29
C PRO A 98 -24.26 -22.66 3.53
#